data_AF-A0A934YMV9-F1
#
_entry.id   AF-A0A934YMV9-F1
#
_cell.length_a   1.000
_cell.length_b   1.000
_cell.length_c   1.000
_cell.angle_alpha   90.00
_cell.angle_beta   90.00
_cell.angle_gamma   90.00
#
_symmetry.space_group_name_H-M   'P 1'
#
loop_
_entity.id
_entity.type
_entity.pdbx_description
1 polymer ?
#
loop_
_entity_poly.entity_id
_entity_poly.type
_entity_poly.pdbx_seq_one_letter_code
_entity_poly.pdbx_strand_id
1 'polypeptide(L)'
;MIDYRVLVAAIAFLLVLLWRFRPELSSDDARPPVRGLEAAKTDAERVDILVTAGERYAHRIGGARKASACFTRATRIAPESVDLVVRGARALKRHPRILETFLWRRLGAAPWAGPEREVARAALAELVTVYDAASRTRPRARALEQVLASLDSVAAAPPAAPPDAKDAS
;
A
#
# COMPACT_ATOMS: atom_id res chain seq x y z
N MET A 1 7.19 -33.34 -42.58
CA MET A 1 8.29 -32.37 -42.53
C MET A 1 7.77 -31.10 -41.86
N ILE A 2 8.33 -30.72 -40.71
CA ILE A 2 7.97 -29.43 -40.09
C ILE A 2 8.54 -28.33 -40.98
N ASP A 3 7.69 -27.38 -41.36
CA ASP A 3 8.06 -26.25 -42.19
C ASP A 3 9.09 -25.38 -41.45
N TYR A 4 10.22 -25.09 -42.10
CA TYR A 4 11.35 -24.36 -41.50
C TYR A 4 10.91 -23.00 -40.93
N ARG A 5 9.89 -22.38 -41.54
CA ARG A 5 9.31 -21.12 -41.06
C ARG A 5 8.68 -21.25 -39.67
N VAL A 6 8.01 -22.37 -39.41
CA VAL A 6 7.38 -22.65 -38.10
C VAL A 6 8.46 -22.89 -37.05
N LEU A 7 9.53 -23.60 -37.41
CA LEU A 7 10.66 -23.84 -36.51
C LEU A 7 11.34 -22.52 -36.11
N VAL A 8 11.60 -21.64 -37.07
CA VAL A 8 12.21 -20.32 -36.81
C VAL A 8 11.30 -19.46 -35.94
N ALA A 9 9.99 -19.43 -36.23
CA ALA A 9 9.03 -18.68 -35.42
C ALA A 9 8.95 -19.20 -33.98
N ALA A 10 8.94 -20.53 -33.80
CA ALA A 10 8.93 -21.16 -32.48
C ALA A 10 10.19 -20.83 -31.67
N ILE A 11 11.37 -20.90 -32.29
CA ILE A 11 12.65 -20.56 -31.65
C ILE A 11 12.70 -19.07 -31.28
N ALA A 12 12.29 -18.19 -32.20
CA ALA A 12 12.25 -16.75 -31.92
C ALA A 12 11.28 -16.42 -30.78
N PHE A 13 10.11 -17.06 -30.75
CA PHE A 13 9.16 -16.91 -29.65
C PHE A 13 9.74 -17.41 -28.32
N LEU A 14 10.41 -18.56 -28.31
CA LEU A 14 11.09 -19.11 -27.13
C LEU A 14 12.20 -18.17 -26.63
N LEU A 15 12.98 -17.57 -27.53
CA LEU A 15 14.01 -16.59 -27.19
C LEU A 15 13.41 -15.30 -26.61
N VAL A 16 12.30 -14.81 -27.15
CA VAL A 16 11.57 -13.66 -26.60
C VAL A 16 11.01 -13.98 -25.22
N LEU A 17 10.42 -15.17 -25.03
CA LEU A 17 9.97 -15.63 -23.72
C LEU A 17 11.16 -15.70 -22.75
N LEU A 18 12.26 -16.37 -23.13
CA LEU A 18 13.45 -16.48 -22.30
C LEU A 18 14.05 -15.13 -21.95
N TRP A 19 14.10 -14.18 -22.88
CA TRP A 19 14.58 -12.83 -22.61
C TRP A 19 13.63 -12.06 -21.67
N ARG A 20 12.31 -12.20 -21.86
CA ARG A 20 11.26 -11.60 -21.03
C ARG A 20 11.23 -12.19 -19.61
N PHE A 21 11.50 -13.49 -19.47
CA PHE A 21 11.52 -14.24 -18.20
C PHE A 21 12.93 -14.34 -17.58
N ARG A 22 13.99 -13.95 -18.29
CA ARG A 22 15.36 -13.88 -17.77
C ARG A 22 15.49 -13.12 -16.43
N PRO A 23 14.80 -12.00 -16.18
CA PRO A 23 14.87 -11.34 -14.87
C PRO A 23 14.36 -12.21 -13.70
N GLU A 24 13.55 -13.24 -13.96
CA GLU A 24 13.03 -14.15 -12.92
C GLU A 24 13.96 -15.34 -12.63
N LEU A 25 14.87 -15.66 -13.55
CA LEU A 25 15.83 -16.76 -13.42
C LEU A 25 17.15 -16.34 -12.75
N SER A 26 17.33 -15.04 -12.44
CA SER A 26 18.43 -14.59 -11.60
C SER A 26 18.22 -15.13 -10.19
N SER A 27 18.96 -16.18 -9.86
CA SER A 27 18.93 -16.96 -8.62
C SER A 27 19.27 -16.18 -7.33
N ASP A 28 19.54 -14.88 -7.43
CA ASP A 28 19.77 -14.01 -6.27
C ASP A 28 18.47 -13.74 -5.46
N ASP A 29 17.32 -14.03 -6.07
CA ASP A 29 15.97 -13.80 -5.51
C ASP A 29 15.39 -15.01 -4.73
N ALA A 30 16.18 -16.08 -4.59
CA ALA A 30 15.77 -17.36 -4.00
C ALA A 30 15.63 -17.34 -2.46
N ARG A 31 16.13 -16.30 -1.77
CA ARG A 31 15.90 -16.15 -0.32
C ARG A 31 14.51 -15.57 -0.10
N PRO A 32 13.64 -16.21 0.73
CA PRO A 32 12.37 -15.60 1.10
C PRO A 32 12.69 -14.27 1.80
N PRO A 33 12.17 -13.13 1.32
CA PRO A 33 12.56 -11.81 1.84
C PRO A 33 12.10 -11.55 3.29
N VAL A 34 11.37 -12.49 3.88
CA VAL A 34 10.96 -12.49 5.31
C VAL A 34 11.91 -13.30 6.20
N ARG A 35 12.98 -13.87 5.65
CA ARG A 35 13.99 -14.62 6.41
C ARG A 35 14.70 -13.64 7.35
N GLY A 36 14.56 -13.86 8.66
CA GLY A 36 15.05 -12.95 9.70
C GLY A 36 13.95 -12.37 10.60
N LEU A 37 12.67 -12.51 10.23
CA LEU A 37 11.57 -12.03 11.08
C LEU A 37 11.54 -12.72 12.46
N GLU A 38 11.91 -14.00 12.51
CA GLU A 38 12.02 -14.80 13.75
C GLU A 38 13.27 -14.45 14.58
N ALA A 39 14.31 -13.93 13.93
CA ALA A 39 15.56 -13.52 14.59
C ALA A 39 15.53 -12.04 15.04
N ALA A 40 14.58 -11.25 14.52
CA ALA A 40 14.41 -9.86 14.85
C ALA A 40 13.96 -9.70 16.31
N LYS A 41 14.74 -8.90 17.06
CA LYS A 41 14.54 -8.70 18.50
C LYS A 41 13.66 -7.50 18.80
N THR A 42 13.56 -6.58 17.85
CA THR A 42 12.78 -5.35 18.00
C THR A 42 11.66 -5.28 16.97
N ASP A 43 10.59 -4.57 17.33
CA ASP A 43 9.48 -4.33 16.42
C ASP A 43 9.89 -3.43 15.24
N ALA A 44 10.85 -2.53 15.45
CA ALA A 44 11.45 -1.72 14.39
C ALA A 44 12.18 -2.59 13.35
N GLU A 45 12.99 -3.56 13.77
CA GLU A 45 13.64 -4.52 12.87
C GLU A 45 12.62 -5.37 12.09
N ARG A 46 11.55 -5.81 12.76
CA ARG A 46 10.48 -6.58 12.10
C ARG A 46 9.78 -5.76 11.03
N VAL A 47 9.49 -4.49 11.32
CA VAL A 47 8.89 -3.56 10.36
C VAL A 47 9.81 -3.38 9.16
N ASP A 48 11.10 -3.13 9.37
CA ASP A 48 12.07 -2.93 8.29
C ASP A 48 12.18 -4.15 7.37
N ILE A 49 12.26 -5.35 7.94
CA ILE A 49 12.26 -6.62 7.20
C ILE A 49 10.98 -6.76 6.37
N LEU A 50 9.81 -6.49 6.97
CA LEU A 50 8.53 -6.60 6.27
C LEU A 50 8.40 -5.59 5.14
N VAL A 51 8.84 -4.36 5.35
CA VAL A 51 8.77 -3.30 4.35
C VAL A 51 9.70 -3.60 3.18
N THR A 52 10.95 -3.96 3.45
CA THR A 52 11.93 -4.38 2.43
C THR A 52 11.40 -5.58 1.65
N ALA A 53 10.76 -6.55 2.32
CA ALA A 53 10.12 -7.67 1.66
C ALA A 53 8.94 -7.26 0.80
N GLY A 54 8.10 -6.35 1.29
CA GLY A 54 6.94 -5.82 0.60
C GLY A 54 7.33 -5.14 -0.71
N GLU A 55 8.35 -4.28 -0.67
CA GLU A 55 8.88 -3.58 -1.83
C GLU A 55 9.43 -4.57 -2.87
N ARG A 56 10.24 -5.55 -2.46
CA ARG A 56 10.74 -6.60 -3.36
C ARG A 56 9.62 -7.40 -4.01
N TYR A 57 8.61 -7.81 -3.24
CA TYR A 57 7.47 -8.53 -3.79
C TYR A 57 6.64 -7.69 -4.78
N ALA A 58 6.54 -6.37 -4.57
CA ALA A 58 5.78 -5.50 -5.46
C ALA A 58 6.40 -5.41 -6.87
N HIS A 59 7.70 -5.63 -7.00
CA HIS A 59 8.40 -5.63 -8.28
C HIS A 59 8.28 -6.95 -9.06
N ARG A 60 7.91 -8.06 -8.40
CA ARG A 60 7.78 -9.38 -9.03
C ARG A 60 6.41 -9.58 -9.68
N ILE A 61 6.37 -10.28 -10.81
CA ILE A 61 5.11 -10.65 -11.48
C ILE A 61 4.28 -11.51 -10.52
N GLY A 62 3.02 -11.12 -10.30
CA GLY A 62 2.11 -11.79 -9.35
C GLY A 62 2.42 -11.56 -7.86
N GLY A 63 3.45 -10.77 -7.52
CA GLY A 63 3.89 -10.55 -6.15
C GLY A 63 3.07 -9.54 -5.35
N ALA A 64 2.18 -8.77 -5.99
CA ALA A 64 1.38 -7.71 -5.36
C ALA A 64 0.60 -8.15 -4.12
N ARG A 65 0.03 -9.36 -4.12
CA ARG A 65 -0.70 -9.91 -2.95
C ARG A 65 0.22 -10.15 -1.76
N LYS A 66 1.43 -10.68 -2.02
CA LYS A 66 2.45 -10.90 -0.98
C LYS A 66 2.96 -9.57 -0.44
N ALA A 67 3.20 -8.60 -1.34
CA ALA A 67 3.56 -7.24 -0.96
C ALA A 67 2.52 -6.61 -0.02
N SER A 68 1.23 -6.64 -0.41
CA SER A 68 0.13 -6.14 0.41
C SER A 68 0.06 -6.83 1.78
N ALA A 69 0.29 -8.14 1.85
CA ALA A 69 0.33 -8.87 3.11
C ALA A 69 1.50 -8.42 4.01
N CYS A 70 2.68 -8.17 3.44
CA CYS A 70 3.83 -7.63 4.16
C CYS A 70 3.53 -6.25 4.75
N PHE A 71 3.03 -5.31 3.94
CA PHE A 71 2.66 -3.98 4.41
C PHE A 71 1.53 -4.01 5.46
N THR A 72 0.52 -4.86 5.27
CA THR A 72 -0.57 -5.03 6.26
C THR A 72 -0.03 -5.52 7.61
N ARG A 73 0.97 -6.41 7.60
CA ARG A 73 1.63 -6.87 8.83
C ARG A 73 2.48 -5.76 9.45
N ALA A 74 3.23 -5.02 8.65
CA ALA A 74 4.03 -3.89 9.13
C ALA A 74 3.15 -2.83 9.81
N THR A 75 2.02 -2.46 9.20
CA THR A 75 1.06 -1.50 9.78
C THR A 75 0.35 -2.00 11.02
N ARG A 76 0.38 -3.31 11.33
CA ARG A 76 -0.13 -3.82 12.61
C ARG A 76 0.89 -3.70 13.73
N ILE A 77 2.18 -3.70 13.39
CA ILE A 77 3.27 -3.56 14.36
C ILE A 77 3.48 -2.07 14.70
N ALA A 78 3.43 -1.19 13.70
CA ALA A 78 3.54 0.26 13.87
C ALA A 78 2.33 0.98 13.22
N PRO A 79 1.16 0.96 13.88
CA PRO A 79 -0.08 1.51 13.30
C PRO A 79 -0.04 3.01 13.05
N GLU A 80 0.65 3.78 13.89
CA GLU A 80 0.79 5.23 13.79
C GLU A 80 1.73 5.69 12.66
N SER A 81 2.44 4.77 12.00
CA SER A 81 3.42 5.13 10.98
C SER A 81 2.76 5.47 9.64
N VAL A 82 2.72 6.77 9.34
CA VAL A 82 2.29 7.31 8.04
C VAL A 82 3.19 6.81 6.91
N ASP A 83 4.51 6.68 7.17
CA ASP A 83 5.48 6.24 6.17
C ASP A 83 5.16 4.84 5.61
N LEU A 84 4.65 3.93 6.44
CA LEU A 84 4.26 2.59 6.00
C LEU A 84 3.11 2.61 4.98
N VAL A 85 2.15 3.52 5.16
CA VAL A 85 1.04 3.69 4.21
C VAL A 85 1.57 4.27 2.90
N VAL A 86 2.41 5.30 2.96
CA VAL A 86 2.98 5.95 1.77
C VAL A 86 3.88 5.00 0.98
N ARG A 87 4.77 4.25 1.66
CA ARG A 87 5.63 3.24 1.02
C ARG A 87 4.81 2.10 0.42
N GLY A 88 3.81 1.61 1.16
CA GLY A 88 2.88 0.60 0.66
C GLY A 88 2.11 1.06 -0.58
N ALA A 89 1.62 2.32 -0.57
CA ALA A 89 0.92 2.90 -1.70
C ALA A 89 1.81 3.05 -2.93
N ARG A 90 3.02 3.57 -2.75
CA ARG A 90 4.03 3.69 -3.81
C ARG A 90 4.37 2.34 -4.42
N ALA A 91 4.63 1.33 -3.60
CA ALA A 91 4.98 -0.01 -4.06
C ALA A 91 3.82 -0.66 -4.85
N LEU A 92 2.58 -0.47 -4.40
CA LEU A 92 1.39 -1.07 -5.00
C LEU A 92 0.73 -0.23 -6.10
N LYS A 93 1.31 0.91 -6.49
CA LYS A 93 0.72 1.85 -7.48
C LYS A 93 0.36 1.20 -8.82
N ARG A 94 1.12 0.19 -9.25
CA ARG A 94 0.85 -0.58 -10.49
C ARG A 94 -0.32 -1.57 -10.37
N HIS A 95 -0.85 -1.75 -9.16
CA HIS A 95 -1.87 -2.74 -8.81
C HIS A 95 -3.05 -2.07 -8.08
N PRO A 96 -3.83 -1.22 -8.76
CA PRO A 96 -4.81 -0.33 -8.12
C PRO A 96 -5.85 -1.07 -7.26
N ARG A 97 -6.33 -2.25 -7.69
CA ARG A 97 -7.28 -3.06 -6.89
C ARG A 97 -6.68 -3.59 -5.59
N ILE A 98 -5.40 -3.97 -5.62
CA ILE A 98 -4.70 -4.46 -4.42
C ILE A 98 -4.37 -3.30 -3.50
N LEU A 99 -3.96 -2.17 -4.06
CA LEU A 99 -3.76 -0.92 -3.33
C LEU A 99 -5.05 -0.47 -2.62
N GLU A 100 -6.16 -0.39 -3.35
CA GLU A 100 -7.48 -0.08 -2.80
C GLU A 100 -7.84 -1.00 -1.63
N THR A 101 -7.68 -2.31 -1.80
CA THR A 101 -7.95 -3.29 -0.73
C THR A 101 -7.05 -3.07 0.49
N PHE A 102 -5.78 -2.77 0.28
CA PHE A 102 -4.83 -2.48 1.36
C PHE A 102 -5.23 -1.22 2.14
N LEU A 103 -5.54 -0.12 1.45
CA LEU A 103 -5.92 1.15 2.06
C LEU A 103 -7.24 1.03 2.84
N TRP A 104 -8.26 0.39 2.26
CA TRP A 104 -9.53 0.15 2.97
C TRP A 104 -9.35 -0.73 4.20
N ARG A 105 -8.50 -1.75 4.14
CA ARG A 105 -8.17 -2.56 5.32
C ARG A 105 -7.46 -1.73 6.40
N ARG A 106 -6.56 -0.82 6.02
CA ARG A 106 -5.91 0.07 6.99
C ARG A 106 -6.90 1.03 7.63
N LEU A 107 -7.78 1.63 6.84
CA LEU A 107 -8.82 2.56 7.32
C LEU A 107 -9.87 1.88 8.20
N GLY A 108 -10.19 0.61 7.94
CA GLY A 108 -11.12 -0.17 8.76
C GLY A 108 -10.51 -0.76 10.03
N ALA A 109 -9.18 -0.72 10.18
CA ALA A 109 -8.50 -1.31 11.33
C ALA A 109 -8.42 -0.39 12.54
N ALA A 110 -8.62 0.92 12.37
CA ALA A 110 -8.36 1.88 13.43
C ALA A 110 -9.21 3.15 13.32
N PRO A 111 -9.50 3.85 14.44
CA PRO A 111 -10.31 5.06 14.44
C PRO A 111 -9.65 6.20 13.66
N TRP A 112 -10.47 7.04 13.03
CA TRP A 112 -10.00 8.18 12.22
C TRP A 112 -9.66 9.42 13.07
N ALA A 113 -9.36 9.23 14.35
CA ALA A 113 -9.17 10.29 15.33
C ALA A 113 -7.88 10.11 16.13
N GLY A 114 -7.44 11.18 16.79
CA GLY A 114 -6.25 11.16 17.64
C GLY A 114 -4.95 10.88 16.84
N PRO A 115 -4.01 10.08 17.38
CA PRO A 115 -2.68 9.89 16.79
C PRO A 115 -2.70 9.18 15.42
N GLU A 116 -3.76 8.43 15.10
CA GLU A 116 -3.90 7.71 13.82
C GLU A 116 -4.58 8.54 12.73
N ARG A 117 -5.03 9.76 13.05
CA ARG A 117 -5.69 10.64 12.10
C ARG A 117 -4.82 10.94 10.89
N GLU A 118 -3.53 11.19 11.09
CA GLU A 118 -2.59 11.46 9.98
C GLU A 118 -2.42 10.25 9.07
N VAL A 119 -2.49 9.04 9.64
CA VAL A 119 -2.44 7.78 8.88
C VAL A 119 -3.71 7.59 8.06
N ALA A 120 -4.87 7.87 8.65
CA ALA A 120 -6.16 7.83 7.95
C ALA A 120 -6.20 8.87 6.82
N ARG A 121 -5.73 10.10 7.07
CA ARG A 121 -5.60 11.16 6.08
C ARG A 121 -4.71 10.73 4.91
N ALA A 122 -3.54 10.17 5.18
CA ALA A 122 -2.63 9.68 4.14
C ALA A 122 -3.27 8.55 3.31
N ALA A 123 -3.94 7.60 3.96
CA ALA A 123 -4.61 6.50 3.25
C ALA A 123 -5.78 6.98 2.37
N LEU A 124 -6.58 7.94 2.86
CA LEU A 124 -7.66 8.56 2.10
C LEU A 124 -7.14 9.37 0.91
N ALA A 125 -6.05 10.12 1.08
CA ALA A 125 -5.42 10.87 -0.01
C ALA A 125 -4.97 9.92 -1.14
N GLU A 126 -4.34 8.80 -0.80
CA GLU A 126 -3.96 7.78 -1.79
C GLU A 126 -5.19 7.15 -2.47
N LEU A 127 -6.28 6.88 -1.74
CA LEU A 127 -7.54 6.38 -2.33
C LEU A 127 -8.17 7.38 -3.32
N VAL A 128 -8.10 8.68 -3.05
CA VAL A 128 -8.53 9.72 -4.00
C VAL A 128 -7.77 9.58 -5.31
N THR A 129 -6.43 9.45 -5.26
CA THR A 129 -5.62 9.29 -6.48
C THR A 129 -5.97 8.01 -7.24
N VAL A 130 -6.27 6.92 -6.54
CA VAL A 130 -6.68 5.64 -7.15
C VAL A 130 -8.01 5.78 -7.89
N TYR A 131 -8.99 6.45 -7.29
CA TYR A 131 -10.31 6.62 -7.90
C TYR A 131 -10.38 7.73 -8.94
N ASP A 132 -9.53 8.75 -8.87
CA ASP A 132 -9.51 9.82 -9.88
C ASP A 132 -8.93 9.34 -11.23
N ALA A 133 -8.09 8.31 -11.20
CA ALA A 133 -7.47 7.73 -12.39
C ALA A 133 -8.47 7.24 -13.46
N ALA A 134 -9.70 6.88 -13.09
CA ALA A 134 -10.74 6.46 -14.03
C ALA A 134 -11.98 7.37 -13.94
N SER A 135 -12.47 7.82 -15.10
CA SER A 135 -13.62 8.74 -15.19
C SER A 135 -14.86 8.20 -14.46
N ARG A 136 -15.10 6.88 -14.52
CA ARG A 136 -16.23 6.21 -13.85
C ARG A 136 -16.17 6.30 -12.33
N THR A 137 -14.98 6.44 -11.74
CA THR A 137 -14.79 6.47 -10.28
C THR A 137 -14.57 7.88 -9.74
N ARG A 138 -14.53 8.91 -10.58
CA ARG A 138 -14.43 10.32 -10.16
C ARG A 138 -15.45 10.77 -9.13
N PRO A 139 -16.74 10.39 -9.20
CA PRO A 139 -17.68 10.75 -8.14
C PRO A 139 -17.25 10.22 -6.76
N ARG A 140 -16.61 9.04 -6.71
CA ARG A 140 -16.08 8.48 -5.46
C ARG A 140 -14.85 9.25 -4.98
N ALA A 141 -13.96 9.65 -5.90
CA ALA A 141 -12.81 10.49 -5.56
C ALA A 141 -13.28 11.80 -4.89
N ARG A 142 -14.27 12.49 -5.48
CA ARG A 142 -14.87 13.72 -4.91
C ARG A 142 -15.50 13.49 -3.53
N ALA A 143 -16.20 12.38 -3.34
CA ALA A 143 -16.76 12.05 -2.03
C ALA A 143 -15.65 11.88 -0.98
N LEU A 144 -14.54 11.22 -1.33
CA LEU A 144 -13.39 11.07 -0.43
C LEU A 144 -12.66 12.40 -0.17
N GLU A 145 -12.59 13.30 -1.15
CA GLU A 145 -12.07 14.66 -0.94
C GLU A 145 -12.90 15.45 0.08
N GLN A 146 -14.23 15.33 0.04
CA GLN A 146 -15.10 15.93 1.04
C GLN A 146 -14.87 15.33 2.44
N VAL A 147 -14.67 14.01 2.53
CA VAL A 147 -14.32 13.34 3.79
C VAL A 147 -12.98 13.87 4.31
N LEU A 148 -11.96 13.99 3.47
CA LEU A 148 -10.68 14.58 3.84
C LEU A 148 -10.82 16.01 4.36
N ALA A 149 -11.56 16.86 3.65
CA ALA A 149 -11.81 18.24 4.08
C ALA A 149 -12.55 18.30 5.43
N SER A 150 -13.47 17.38 5.68
CA SER A 150 -14.16 17.29 6.97
C SER A 150 -13.22 16.87 8.11
N LEU A 151 -12.30 15.94 7.88
CA LEU A 151 -11.30 15.54 8.87
C LEU A 151 -10.37 16.71 9.25
N ASP A 152 -10.03 17.55 8.29
CA ASP A 152 -9.19 18.74 8.51
C ASP A 152 -9.93 19.83 9.28
N SER A 153 -11.23 20.02 9.02
CA SER A 153 -12.05 20.98 9.77
C SER A 153 -12.20 20.61 11.25
N VAL A 154 -12.32 19.32 11.57
CA VAL A 154 -12.40 18.83 12.96
C VAL A 154 -11.08 19.07 13.70
N ALA A 155 -9.95 19.03 13.00
CA ALA A 155 -8.64 19.33 13.57
C ALA A 155 -8.45 20.82 13.92
N ALA A 156 -9.11 21.71 13.18
CA ALA A 156 -8.96 23.16 13.30
C ALA A 156 -9.90 23.81 14.33
N ALA A 157 -10.85 23.05 14.89
CA ALA A 157 -11.76 23.56 15.91
C ALA A 157 -10.99 23.88 17.22
N PRO A 158 -11.03 25.13 17.74
CA PRO A 158 -10.46 25.46 19.03
C PRO A 158 -11.09 24.60 20.13
N PRO A 159 -10.37 24.25 21.21
CA PRO A 159 -10.98 23.59 22.36
C PRO A 159 -12.12 24.49 22.85
N ALA A 160 -13.33 23.94 22.88
CA ALA A 160 -14.50 24.65 23.38
C ALA A 160 -14.14 25.27 24.74
N ALA A 161 -14.23 26.60 24.83
CA ALA A 161 -14.03 27.30 26.09
C ALA A 161 -14.93 26.63 27.15
N PRO A 162 -14.43 26.34 28.35
CA PRO A 162 -15.26 25.78 29.41
C PRO A 162 -16.50 26.67 29.57
N PRO A 163 -17.70 26.09 29.71
CA PRO A 163 -18.91 26.89 29.88
C PRO A 163 -18.67 27.84 31.05
N ASP A 164 -18.70 29.14 30.78
CA ASP A 164 -18.55 30.18 31.78
C ASP A 164 -19.46 29.83 32.95
N ALA A 165 -18.86 29.64 34.12
CA ALA A 165 -19.53 29.45 35.40
C ALA A 165 -20.21 30.77 35.83
N LYS A 166 -21.13 31.27 35.02
CA LYS A 166 -21.92 32.48 35.27
C LYS A 166 -23.32 32.22 35.80
N ASP A 167 -23.68 30.96 36.02
CA ASP A 167 -24.91 30.60 36.73
C ASP A 167 -24.58 30.14 38.15
N ALA A 168 -23.99 31.06 38.92
CA ALA A 168 -24.03 31.05 40.37
C ALA A 168 -24.57 32.42 40.81
N SER A 169 -25.87 32.52 41.07
CA SER A 169 -26.50 33.44 42.04
C SER A 169 -27.95 33.04 42.27
#